data_AF-X1Q1K8-F1
#
_entry.id   AF-X1Q1K8-F1
#
_cell.length_a   1.000
_cell.length_b   1.000
_cell.length_c   1.000
_cell.angle_alpha   90.00
_cell.angle_beta   90.00
_cell.angle_gamma   90.00
#
_symmetry.space_group_name_H-M   'P 1'
#
loop_
_entity.id
_entity.type
_entity.pdbx_description
1 polymer ?
#
loop_
_entity_poly.entity_id
_entity_poly.type
_entity_poly.pdbx_seq_one_letter_code
_entity_poly.pdbx_strand_id
1 'polypeptide(L)'
;ISELEKALEEKKEDEIFHEIGDIFFSMANVSRLLGINPEIALRQANKKFIKRFKFIEKKLEEKGKKLSEVSLEEMDEIWEESKDKIK
;
A
#
# COMPACT_ATOMS: atom_id res chain seq x y z
N ILE A 1 -8.71 -8.11 -13.66
CA ILE A 1 -9.00 -8.61 -12.28
C ILE A 1 -9.90 -9.83 -12.32
N SER A 2 -10.87 -9.96 -13.23
CA SER A 2 -11.66 -11.19 -13.39
C SER A 2 -10.82 -12.47 -13.55
N GLU A 3 -9.68 -12.40 -14.26
CA GLU A 3 -8.74 -13.52 -14.40
C GLU A 3 -8.02 -13.83 -13.07
N LEU A 4 -7.57 -12.82 -12.33
CA LEU A 4 -7.04 -12.97 -10.96
C LEU A 4 -8.08 -13.57 -9.99
N GLU A 5 -9.33 -13.12 -10.04
CA GLU A 5 -10.42 -13.65 -9.20
C GLU A 5 -10.60 -15.15 -9.45
N LYS A 6 -10.61 -15.56 -10.71
CA LYS A 6 -10.68 -16.97 -11.10
C LYS A 6 -9.46 -17.77 -10.61
N ALA A 7 -8.25 -17.23 -10.77
CA ALA A 7 -7.02 -17.90 -10.30
C ALA A 7 -7.01 -18.10 -8.77
N LEU A 8 -7.57 -17.16 -8.01
CA LEU A 8 -7.75 -17.26 -6.55
C LEU A 8 -8.78 -18.33 -6.17
N GLU A 9 -9.92 -18.40 -6.87
CA GLU A 9 -10.93 -19.44 -6.67
C GLU A 9 -10.37 -20.84 -6.95
N GLU A 10 -9.58 -20.98 -8.02
CA GLU A 10 -8.95 -22.24 -8.42
C GLU A 10 -7.68 -22.56 -7.61
N LYS A 11 -7.22 -21.65 -6.73
CA LYS A 11 -6.01 -21.77 -5.89
C LYS A 11 -4.75 -22.12 -6.69
N LYS A 12 -4.62 -21.58 -7.90
CA LYS A 12 -3.47 -21.83 -8.78
C LYS A 12 -2.43 -20.74 -8.57
N GLU A 13 -1.44 -21.03 -7.72
CA GLU A 13 -0.41 -20.05 -7.33
C GLU A 13 0.34 -19.46 -8.53
N ASP A 14 0.67 -20.27 -9.53
CA ASP A 14 1.36 -19.81 -10.74
C ASP A 14 0.50 -18.83 -11.55
N GLU A 15 -0.80 -19.13 -11.73
CA GLU A 15 -1.73 -18.23 -12.43
C GLU A 15 -1.92 -16.94 -11.62
N ILE A 16 -2.07 -17.01 -10.30
CA ILE A 16 -2.14 -15.82 -9.43
C ILE A 16 -0.91 -14.93 -9.62
N PHE A 17 0.29 -15.52 -9.65
CA PHE A 17 1.53 -14.79 -9.85
C PHE A 17 1.56 -14.07 -11.21
N HIS A 18 1.16 -14.76 -12.29
CA HIS A 18 1.07 -14.18 -13.63
C HIS A 18 0.09 -13.01 -13.68
N GLU A 19 -1.12 -13.20 -13.14
CA GLU A 19 -2.16 -12.18 -13.13
C GLU A 19 -1.79 -10.92 -12.34
N ILE A 20 -1.10 -11.08 -11.20
CA ILE A 20 -0.54 -9.95 -10.44
C ILE A 20 0.51 -9.20 -11.28
N GLY A 21 1.34 -9.93 -12.04
CA GLY A 21 2.30 -9.36 -12.98
C GLY A 21 1.62 -8.48 -14.04
N ASP A 22 0.55 -8.97 -14.64
CA ASP A 22 -0.20 -8.25 -15.68
C ASP A 22 -0.88 -6.99 -15.14
N ILE A 23 -1.38 -7.03 -13.90
CA ILE A 23 -1.91 -5.84 -13.21
C ILE A 23 -0.80 -4.80 -13.02
N PHE A 24 0.37 -5.20 -12.51
CA PHE A 24 1.49 -4.26 -12.33
C PHE A 24 1.98 -3.68 -13.66
N PHE A 25 2.07 -4.50 -14.71
CA PHE A 25 2.44 -4.06 -16.06
C PHE A 25 1.44 -3.05 -16.61
N SER A 26 0.14 -3.33 -16.47
CA SER A 26 -0.94 -2.45 -16.90
C SER A 26 -0.89 -1.10 -16.19
N MET A 27 -0.70 -1.08 -14.86
CA MET A 27 -0.55 0.15 -14.08
C MET A 27 0.70 0.97 -14.48
N ALA A 28 1.81 0.27 -14.76
CA ALA A 28 3.03 0.92 -15.24
C ALA A 28 2.81 1.57 -16.63
N ASN A 29 2.07 0.91 -17.51
CA ASN A 29 1.74 1.44 -18.84
C ASN A 29 0.78 2.62 -18.78
N VAL A 30 -0.24 2.58 -17.91
CA VAL A 30 -1.11 3.73 -17.67
C VAL A 30 -0.28 4.94 -17.21
N SER A 31 0.67 4.73 -16.30
CA SER A 31 1.57 5.80 -15.85
C SER A 31 2.38 6.38 -17.02
N ARG A 32 2.96 5.53 -17.88
CA ARG A 32 3.71 5.96 -19.07
C ARG A 32 2.84 6.71 -20.08
N LEU A 33 1.61 6.26 -20.31
CA LEU A 33 0.65 6.93 -21.21
C LEU A 33 0.35 8.36 -20.74
N LEU A 34 0.33 8.57 -19.42
CA LEU A 34 0.15 9.88 -18.81
C LEU A 34 1.45 10.70 -18.72
N GLY A 35 2.56 10.23 -19.28
CA GLY A 35 3.86 10.90 -19.21
C GLY A 35 4.53 10.81 -17.84
N ILE A 36 4.07 9.92 -16.95
CA ILE A 36 4.57 9.74 -15.61
C ILE A 36 5.53 8.54 -15.59
N ASN A 37 6.71 8.72 -14.99
CA ASN A 37 7.60 7.58 -14.73
C ASN A 37 7.05 6.75 -13.55
N PRO A 38 6.64 5.48 -13.79
CA PRO A 38 6.00 4.65 -12.77
C PRO A 38 6.91 4.33 -11.58
N GLU A 39 8.20 4.14 -11.81
CA GLU A 39 9.17 3.84 -10.75
C GLU A 39 9.32 5.04 -9.80
N ILE A 40 9.46 6.24 -10.37
CA ILE A 40 9.56 7.48 -9.58
C ILE A 40 8.26 7.71 -8.80
N ALA A 41 7.10 7.51 -9.43
CA ALA A 41 5.80 7.66 -8.77
C ALA A 41 5.65 6.69 -7.59
N LEU A 42 5.97 5.41 -7.79
CA LEU A 42 5.94 4.38 -6.74
C LEU A 42 6.92 4.70 -5.62
N ARG A 43 8.14 5.14 -5.95
CA ARG A 43 9.15 5.54 -4.95
C ARG A 43 8.65 6.68 -4.07
N GLN A 44 7.94 7.65 -4.64
CA GLN A 44 7.36 8.77 -3.88
C GLN A 44 6.18 8.31 -3.00
N ALA A 45 5.33 7.39 -3.49
CA ALA A 45 4.29 6.77 -2.70
C ALA A 45 4.87 6.00 -1.49
N ASN A 46 5.92 5.20 -1.70
CA ASN A 46 6.62 4.46 -0.63
C ASN A 46 7.22 5.40 0.42
N LYS A 47 7.88 6.49 0.01
CA LYS A 47 8.39 7.50 0.95
C LYS A 47 7.28 8.11 1.80
N LYS A 48 6.12 8.39 1.20
CA LYS A 48 4.96 8.90 1.94
C LYS A 48 4.41 7.88 2.93
N PHE A 49 4.27 6.63 2.50
CA PHE A 49 3.87 5.53 3.39
C PHE A 49 4.79 5.42 4.60
N ILE A 50 6.11 5.39 4.39
CA ILE A 50 7.11 5.32 5.47
C ILE A 50 6.99 6.51 6.43
N LYS A 51 6.78 7.73 5.92
CA LYS A 51 6.60 8.92 6.77
C LYS A 51 5.35 8.81 7.64
N ARG A 52 4.24 8.34 7.07
CA ARG A 52 2.97 8.14 7.79
C ARG A 52 3.07 7.03 8.82
N PHE A 53 3.73 5.93 8.47
CA PHE A 53 3.96 4.83 9.40
C PHE A 53 4.81 5.26 10.61
N LYS A 54 5.89 6.02 10.37
CA LYS A 54 6.70 6.61 11.46
C LYS A 54 5.91 7.58 12.35
N PHE A 55 4.93 8.28 11.78
CA PHE A 55 4.03 9.13 12.57
C PHE A 55 3.17 8.28 13.51
N ILE A 56 2.64 7.14 13.03
CA ILE A 56 1.90 6.20 13.87
C ILE A 56 2.77 5.66 14.99
N GLU A 57 3.97 5.16 14.68
CA GLU A 57 4.90 4.64 15.69
C GLU A 57 5.18 5.65 16.79
N LYS A 58 5.47 6.90 16.41
CA LYS A 58 5.68 8.00 17.37
C LYS A 58 4.43 8.29 18.20
N LYS A 59 3.25 8.30 17.59
CA LYS A 59 1.99 8.55 18.30
C LYS A 59 1.66 7.47 19.32
N LEU A 60 1.98 6.21 19.00
CA LEU A 60 1.82 5.10 19.93
C LEU A 60 2.82 5.17 21.06
N GLU A 61 4.08 5.54 20.77
CA GLU A 61 5.12 5.77 21.78
C GLU A 61 4.71 6.89 22.76
N GLU A 62 4.17 8.01 22.26
CA GLU A 62 3.61 9.10 23.08
C GLU A 62 2.49 8.62 24.02
N LYS A 63 1.74 7.59 23.62
CA LYS A 63 0.67 6.96 24.41
C LYS A 63 1.18 5.80 25.29
N GLY A 64 2.48 5.49 25.25
CA GLY A 64 3.07 4.36 25.96
C GLY A 64 2.64 2.99 25.44
N LYS A 65 2.17 2.90 24.20
CA LYS A 65 1.72 1.67 23.54
C LYS A 65 2.70 1.21 22.46
N LYS A 66 2.78 -0.09 22.19
CA LYS A 66 3.48 -0.65 21.04
C LYS A 66 2.52 -0.96 19.90
N LEU A 67 3.04 -1.01 18.66
CA LEU A 67 2.26 -1.37 17.48
C LEU A 67 1.61 -2.76 17.59
N SER A 68 2.27 -3.72 18.26
CA SER A 68 1.74 -5.06 18.49
C SER A 68 0.58 -5.12 19.48
N GLU A 69 0.31 -4.01 20.19
CA GLU A 69 -0.66 -3.91 21.28
C GLU A 69 -1.90 -3.10 20.88
N VAL A 70 -1.95 -2.57 19.66
CA VAL A 70 -3.08 -1.79 19.15
C VAL A 70 -3.90 -2.58 18.15
N SER A 71 -5.20 -2.32 18.14
CA SER A 71 -6.10 -2.90 17.15
C SER A 71 -5.91 -2.22 15.78
N LEU A 72 -6.38 -2.88 14.72
CA LEU A 72 -6.35 -2.30 13.38
C LEU A 72 -7.17 -1.01 13.31
N GLU A 73 -8.27 -0.93 14.05
CA GLU A 73 -9.12 0.25 14.12
C GLU A 73 -8.38 1.42 14.77
N GLU A 74 -7.69 1.21 15.90
CA GLU A 74 -6.87 2.26 16.54
C GLU A 74 -5.71 2.70 15.63
N MET A 75 -5.11 1.76 14.89
CA MET A 75 -4.06 2.07 13.93
C MET A 75 -4.59 2.89 12.74
N ASP A 76 -5.79 2.56 12.24
CA ASP A 76 -6.46 3.27 11.14
C ASP A 76 -6.84 4.70 11.54
N GLU A 77 -7.31 4.93 12.77
CA GLU A 77 -7.58 6.29 13.28
C GLU A 77 -6.33 7.17 13.22
N ILE A 78 -5.19 6.67 13.72
CA ILE A 78 -3.91 7.41 13.70
C ILE A 78 -3.38 7.53 12.26
N TRP A 79 -3.66 6.55 11.40
CA TRP A 79 -3.32 6.61 9.98
C TRP A 79 -4.08 7.73 9.27
N GLU A 80 -5.38 7.92 9.50
CA GLU A 80 -6.13 9.04 8.94
C GLU A 80 -5.58 10.38 9.42
N GLU A 81 -5.26 10.54 10.71
CA GLU A 81 -4.60 11.76 11.23
C GLU A 81 -3.28 12.04 10.49
N SER A 82 -2.52 10.99 10.17
CA SER A 82 -1.25 11.12 9.44
C SER A 82 -1.44 11.67 8.02
N LYS A 83 -2.59 11.43 7.38
CA LYS A 83 -2.86 11.91 6.01
C LYS A 83 -3.01 13.42 5.95
N ASP A 84 -3.59 14.02 7.00
CA ASP A 84 -3.74 15.48 7.10
C ASP A 84 -2.42 16.19 7.37
N LYS A 85 -1.54 15.56 8.16
CA LYS A 85 -0.21 16.11 8.48
C LYS A 85 0.84 15.84 7.39
N ILE A 86 0.69 14.76 6.62
CA ILE A 86 1.67 14.29 5.64
C ILE A 86 0.96 14.01 4.29
N LYS A 87 1.05 15.00 3.37
CA LYS A 87 0.50 14.93 2.00
C LYS A 87 1.33 14.08 1.04
#